data_AF-A0A0L8GKI8-F1
#
_entry.id   AF-A0A0L8GKI8-F1
#
_cell.length_a   1.000
_cell.length_b   1.000
_cell.length_c   1.000
_cell.angle_alpha   90.00
_cell.angle_beta   90.00
_cell.angle_gamma   90.00
#
_symmetry.space_group_name_H-M   'P 1'
#
loop_
_entity.id
_entity.type
_entity.pdbx_description
1 polymer ?
#
loop_
_entity_poly.entity_id
_entity_poly.type
_entity_poly.pdbx_seq_one_letter_code
_entity_poly.pdbx_strand_id
1 'polypeptide(L)'
;LVGKLPNPRILEHPKDSYAARMTPVKLNCRAEGDPKPLITWYRNGAKVITTDDDSDSNKMLVDGGALFFLQVMHSKSHKTDLGIYYCNATNIHGTALSQNATLTLASK
;
A
#
# COMPACT_ATOMS: atom_id res chain seq x y z
N LEU A 1 24.21 21.93 -2.22
CA LEU A 1 23.31 21.78 -3.38
C LEU A 1 22.87 20.32 -3.43
N VAL A 2 21.74 20.00 -2.79
CA VAL A 2 21.22 18.63 -2.78
C VAL A 2 20.67 18.36 -4.18
N GLY A 3 21.25 17.39 -4.88
CA GLY A 3 20.86 17.04 -6.23
C GLY A 3 19.37 16.69 -6.29
N LYS A 4 18.65 17.32 -7.22
CA LYS A 4 17.24 17.00 -7.49
C LYS A 4 17.18 15.52 -7.89
N LEU A 5 16.36 14.72 -7.21
CA LEU A 5 16.14 13.30 -7.50
C LEU A 5 14.91 13.18 -8.42
N PRO A 6 15.08 13.23 -9.77
CA PRO A 6 13.92 13.26 -10.66
C PRO A 6 13.17 11.92 -10.68
N ASN A 7 13.87 10.79 -10.54
CA ASN A 7 13.24 9.46 -10.57
C ASN A 7 12.69 9.08 -9.19
N PRO A 8 11.54 8.38 -9.13
CA PRO A 8 11.02 7.88 -7.87
C PRO A 8 11.99 6.89 -7.23
N ARG A 9 12.08 6.92 -5.90
CA ARG A 9 12.82 5.94 -5.10
C ARG A 9 12.01 5.58 -3.86
N ILE A 10 11.85 4.29 -3.61
CA ILE A 10 11.23 3.82 -2.37
C ILE A 10 12.22 4.01 -1.21
N LEU A 11 11.75 4.68 -0.16
CA LEU A 11 12.47 4.94 1.10
C LEU A 11 12.07 3.98 2.21
N GLU A 12 10.79 3.65 2.30
CA GLU A 12 10.26 2.67 3.25
C GLU A 12 9.47 1.62 2.47
N HIS A 13 9.92 0.38 2.56
CA HIS A 13 9.20 -0.78 2.05
C HIS A 13 8.20 -1.28 3.09
N PRO A 14 7.06 -1.85 2.66
CA PRO A 14 6.19 -2.53 3.58
C PRO A 14 6.86 -3.77 4.17
N LYS A 15 6.33 -4.21 5.31
CA LYS A 15 6.78 -5.41 6.00
C LYS A 15 5.61 -6.35 6.18
N ASP A 16 5.92 -7.65 6.21
CA ASP A 16 4.95 -8.69 6.55
C ASP A 16 4.20 -8.30 7.83
N SER A 17 2.89 -8.48 7.79
CA SER A 17 1.98 -8.02 8.83
C SER A 17 0.95 -9.10 9.17
N TYR A 18 0.63 -9.19 10.45
CA TYR A 18 -0.30 -10.15 11.00
C TYR A 18 -1.51 -9.40 11.56
N ALA A 19 -2.69 -9.71 11.06
CA ALA A 19 -3.92 -9.02 11.41
C ALA A 19 -4.90 -9.94 12.13
N ALA A 20 -5.58 -9.44 13.17
CA ALA A 20 -6.83 -10.05 13.56
C ALA A 20 -7.92 -9.70 12.53
N ARG A 21 -8.99 -10.50 12.48
CA ARG A 21 -10.15 -10.17 11.65
C ARG A 21 -10.83 -8.92 12.21
N MET A 22 -11.35 -8.07 11.32
CA MET A 22 -12.10 -6.86 11.67
C MET A 22 -11.30 -5.83 12.48
N THR A 23 -9.96 -5.90 12.46
CA THR A 23 -9.10 -4.90 13.10
C THR A 23 -8.41 -4.01 12.08
N PRO A 24 -8.07 -2.77 12.43
CA PRO A 24 -7.32 -1.89 11.56
C PRO A 24 -5.88 -2.36 11.40
N VAL A 25 -5.31 -2.14 10.21
CA VAL A 25 -3.90 -2.43 9.88
C VAL A 25 -3.35 -1.34 8.97
N LYS A 26 -2.06 -1.03 9.12
CA LYS A 26 -1.34 -0.12 8.22
C LYS A 26 -0.15 -0.83 7.59
N LEU A 27 -0.05 -0.76 6.26
CA LEU A 27 1.14 -1.14 5.50
C LEU A 27 1.87 0.14 5.07
N ASN A 28 3.09 0.33 5.55
CA ASN A 28 3.86 1.51 5.24
C ASN A 28 4.44 1.46 3.83
N CYS A 29 4.43 2.59 3.14
CA CYS A 29 5.23 2.83 1.95
C CYS A 29 5.55 4.31 1.87
N ARG A 30 6.84 4.65 1.73
CA ARG A 30 7.28 6.02 1.49
C ARG A 30 8.21 6.06 0.30
N ALA A 31 8.06 7.08 -0.53
CA ALA A 31 8.93 7.31 -1.68
C ALA A 31 9.30 8.79 -1.79
N GLU A 32 10.45 9.05 -2.39
CA GLU A 32 10.89 10.37 -2.81
C GLU A 32 10.99 10.43 -4.34
N GLY A 33 11.06 11.65 -4.87
CA GLY A 33 11.14 11.95 -6.28
C GLY A 33 10.69 13.39 -6.51
N ASP A 34 11.12 14.00 -7.61
CA ASP A 34 10.72 15.35 -7.98
C ASP A 34 10.34 15.41 -9.47
N PRO A 35 9.03 15.50 -9.80
CA PRO A 35 7.90 15.74 -8.91
C PRO A 35 7.63 14.62 -7.90
N LYS A 36 6.99 14.96 -6.77
CA LYS A 36 6.63 14.00 -5.71
C LYS A 36 5.83 12.82 -6.32
N PRO A 37 6.26 11.57 -6.10
CA PRO A 37 5.61 10.44 -6.74
C PRO A 37 4.23 10.15 -6.14
N LEU A 38 3.30 9.73 -7.00
CA LEU A 38 2.03 9.15 -6.61
C LEU A 38 2.24 7.69 -6.20
N ILE A 39 1.69 7.30 -5.05
CA ILE A 39 1.74 5.91 -4.57
C ILE A 39 0.46 5.18 -4.93
N THR A 40 0.59 4.03 -5.61
CA THR A 40 -0.51 3.09 -5.87
C THR A 40 -0.18 1.74 -5.26
N TRP A 41 -1.17 1.08 -4.65
CA TRP A 41 -0.99 -0.25 -4.07
C TRP A 41 -1.55 -1.35 -4.94
N TYR A 42 -0.88 -2.50 -4.89
CA TYR A 42 -1.28 -3.72 -5.57
C TYR A 42 -1.32 -4.87 -4.58
N ARG A 43 -2.30 -5.76 -4.76
CA ARG A 43 -2.46 -7.01 -4.04
C ARG A 43 -2.54 -8.16 -5.02
N ASN A 44 -1.60 -9.09 -4.94
CA ASN A 44 -1.51 -10.24 -5.86
C ASN A 44 -1.58 -9.81 -7.35
N GLY A 45 -0.94 -8.68 -7.67
CA GLY A 45 -0.92 -8.11 -9.03
C GLY A 45 -2.14 -7.25 -9.41
N ALA A 46 -3.21 -7.21 -8.62
CA ALA A 46 -4.38 -6.37 -8.88
C ALA A 46 -4.30 -5.05 -8.10
N LYS A 47 -4.69 -3.92 -8.73
CA LYS A 47 -4.75 -2.62 -8.05
C LYS A 47 -5.71 -2.71 -6.84
N VAL A 48 -5.26 -2.17 -5.71
CA VAL A 48 -6.09 -2.02 -4.51
C VAL A 48 -6.99 -0.81 -4.71
N ILE A 49 -8.30 -1.02 -4.61
CA ILE A 49 -9.30 0.06 -4.65
C ILE A 49 -9.32 0.74 -3.28
N THR A 50 -9.06 2.04 -3.28
CA THR A 50 -9.06 2.88 -2.08
C THR A 50 -10.21 3.89 -2.13
N THR A 51 -10.37 4.69 -1.07
CA THR A 51 -11.32 5.80 -1.03
C THR A 51 -11.14 6.82 -2.15
N ASP A 52 -9.94 6.92 -2.74
CA ASP A 52 -9.67 7.79 -3.89
C ASP A 52 -10.29 7.26 -5.19
N ASP A 53 -10.55 5.94 -5.26
CA ASP A 53 -11.17 5.27 -6.40
C ASP A 53 -12.67 5.03 -6.19
N ASP A 54 -13.06 4.70 -4.96
CA ASP A 54 -14.42 4.36 -4.53
C ASP A 54 -14.63 4.82 -3.08
N SER A 55 -15.53 5.78 -2.86
CA SER A 55 -15.79 6.37 -1.55
C SER A 55 -16.26 5.37 -0.49
N ASP A 56 -16.82 4.24 -0.91
CA ASP A 56 -17.32 3.19 -0.01
C ASP A 56 -16.24 2.16 0.37
N SER A 57 -15.00 2.33 -0.11
CA SER A 57 -13.90 1.42 0.20
C SER A 57 -13.50 1.43 1.68
N ASN A 58 -13.24 0.26 2.25
CA ASN A 58 -12.68 0.10 3.61
C ASN A 58 -11.17 0.40 3.71
N LYS A 59 -10.55 0.86 2.62
CA LYS A 59 -9.10 1.08 2.49
C LYS A 59 -8.82 2.51 2.01
N MET A 60 -7.82 3.15 2.59
CA MET A 60 -7.43 4.53 2.24
C MET A 60 -5.91 4.72 2.25
N LEU A 61 -5.44 5.75 1.56
CA LEU A 61 -4.04 6.18 1.65
C LEU A 61 -3.88 7.21 2.76
N VAL A 62 -2.90 6.99 3.64
CA VAL A 62 -2.54 7.89 4.74
C VAL A 62 -1.03 8.18 4.71
N ASP A 63 -0.58 9.15 5.50
CA ASP A 63 0.85 9.47 5.69
C ASP A 63 1.63 9.69 4.36
N GLY A 64 0.93 10.10 3.30
CA GLY A 64 1.52 10.33 1.98
C GLY A 64 1.86 9.08 1.17
N GLY A 65 1.33 7.90 1.54
CA GLY A 65 1.52 6.67 0.74
C GLY A 65 1.27 5.35 1.46
N ALA A 66 1.09 5.35 2.78
CA ALA A 66 0.78 4.13 3.53
C ALA A 66 -0.65 3.67 3.24
N LEU A 67 -0.85 2.36 3.08
CA LEU A 67 -2.18 1.78 2.91
C LEU A 67 -2.76 1.46 4.28
N PHE A 68 -3.89 2.08 4.61
CA PHE A 68 -4.61 1.86 5.85
C PHE A 68 -5.91 1.08 5.57
N PHE A 69 -6.10 -0.01 6.29
CA PHE A 69 -7.32 -0.79 6.33
C PHE A 69 -8.09 -0.37 7.57
N LEU A 70 -9.34 0.08 7.42
CA LEU A 70 -10.21 0.32 8.57
C LEU A 70 -10.49 -0.99 9.31
N GLN A 71 -10.75 -2.06 8.55
CA GLN A 71 -11.00 -3.41 9.04
C GLN A 71 -10.49 -4.41 8.02
N VAL A 72 -9.65 -5.36 8.46
CA VAL A 72 -9.19 -6.47 7.61
C VAL A 72 -10.32 -7.49 7.43
N MET A 73 -10.81 -7.63 6.20
CA MET A 73 -11.90 -8.53 5.83
C MET A 73 -11.37 -9.91 5.43
N HIS A 74 -11.91 -10.97 6.03
CA HIS A 74 -11.66 -12.34 5.62
C HIS A 74 -12.85 -13.22 6.00
N SER A 75 -13.81 -13.37 5.09
CA SER A 75 -15.01 -14.19 5.28
C SER A 75 -15.41 -14.90 3.98
N LYS A 76 -16.37 -15.82 4.06
CA LYS A 76 -16.96 -16.46 2.87
C LYS A 76 -17.82 -15.50 2.04
N SER A 77 -18.37 -14.47 2.66
CA SER A 77 -19.29 -13.50 2.03
C SER A 77 -18.59 -12.28 1.43
N HIS A 78 -17.35 -12.00 1.82
CA HIS A 78 -16.59 -10.84 1.35
C HIS A 78 -15.25 -11.26 0.74
N LYS A 79 -14.74 -10.47 -0.22
CA LYS A 79 -13.39 -10.68 -0.74
C LYS A 79 -12.37 -10.55 0.40
N THR A 80 -11.46 -11.50 0.48
CA THR A 80 -10.35 -11.47 1.45
C THR A 80 -9.45 -10.26 1.21
N ASP A 81 -9.00 -9.61 2.28
CA ASP A 81 -7.93 -8.61 2.29
C ASP A 81 -6.53 -9.24 2.44
N LEU A 82 -6.44 -10.53 2.75
CA LEU A 82 -5.15 -11.23 2.82
C LEU A 82 -4.47 -11.34 1.45
N GLY A 83 -3.13 -11.34 1.44
CA GLY A 83 -2.36 -11.53 0.22
C GLY A 83 -0.98 -10.86 0.27
N ILE A 84 -0.32 -10.85 -0.88
CA ILE A 84 0.97 -10.21 -1.07
C ILE A 84 0.72 -8.80 -1.62
N TYR A 85 1.24 -7.81 -0.92
CA TYR A 85 1.12 -6.40 -1.23
C TYR A 85 2.45 -5.80 -1.64
N TYR A 86 2.39 -4.84 -2.56
CA TYR A 86 3.50 -3.95 -2.88
C TYR A 86 2.95 -2.59 -3.31
N CYS A 87 3.74 -1.54 -3.11
CA CYS A 87 3.43 -0.21 -3.62
C CYS A 87 4.26 0.10 -4.86
N ASN A 88 3.68 0.88 -5.76
CA ASN A 88 4.28 1.44 -6.95
C ASN A 88 4.29 2.97 -6.82
N ALA A 89 5.49 3.57 -6.82
CA ALA A 89 5.69 5.01 -6.79
C ALA A 89 5.95 5.52 -8.21
N THR A 90 5.11 6.42 -8.71
CA THR A 90 5.18 6.90 -10.09
C THR A 90 5.27 8.42 -10.15
N ASN A 91 6.16 8.94 -10.99
CA ASN A 91 6.09 10.32 -11.47
C ASN A 91 6.38 10.38 -12.98
N ILE A 92 6.53 11.57 -13.55
CA ILE A 92 6.76 11.74 -14.99
C ILE A 92 8.11 11.19 -15.49
N HIS A 93 9.06 10.94 -14.59
CA HIS A 93 10.40 10.46 -14.93
C HIS A 93 10.55 8.95 -14.80
N GLY A 94 9.63 8.27 -14.09
CA GLY A 94 9.64 6.82 -14.04
C GLY A 94 8.80 6.24 -12.91
N THR A 95 9.12 5.00 -12.56
CA THR A 95 8.45 4.23 -11.52
C THR A 95 9.46 3.53 -10.60
N ALA A 96 9.05 3.28 -9.36
CA ALA A 96 9.79 2.43 -8.43
C ALA A 96 8.82 1.51 -7.69
N LEU A 97 9.10 0.20 -7.71
CA LEU A 97 8.34 -0.81 -6.99
C LEU A 97 8.96 -1.08 -5.62
N SER A 98 8.13 -1.25 -4.60
CA SER A 98 8.61 -1.74 -3.30
C SER A 98 8.91 -3.23 -3.33
N GLN A 99 9.58 -3.69 -2.27
CA GLN A 99 9.54 -5.10 -1.90
C GLN A 99 8.09 -5.52 -1.56
N ASN A 100 7.87 -6.83 -1.66
CA ASN A 100 6.61 -7.45 -1.29
C ASN A 100 6.48 -7.55 0.24
N ALA A 101 5.25 -7.46 0.71
CA ALA A 101 4.86 -7.77 2.08
C ALA A 101 3.60 -8.62 2.11
N THR A 102 3.59 -9.64 2.96
CA THR A 102 2.46 -10.53 3.15
C THR A 102 1.58 -10.01 4.29
N LEU A 103 0.29 -9.77 3.99
CA LEU A 103 -0.73 -9.58 5.01
C LEU A 103 -1.42 -10.92 5.26
N THR A 104 -1.22 -11.47 6.45
CA THR A 104 -1.83 -12.73 6.88
C THR A 104 -2.64 -12.54 8.17
N LEU A 105 -3.45 -13.53 8.52
CA LEU A 105 -4.11 -13.51 9.83
C LEU A 105 -3.09 -13.82 10.92
N ALA A 106 -3.19 -13.10 12.03
CA ALA A 106 -2.51 -13.48 13.26
C ALA A 106 -3.01 -14.86 13.70
N SER A 107 -2.09 -15.79 13.92
CA SER A 107 -2.37 -17.02 14.65
C SER A 107 -2.73 -16.64 16.08
N LYS A 108 -3.77 -17.28 16.63
CA LYS A 108 -4.06 -17.19 18.06
C LYS A 108 -2.94 -17.82 18.88
#